data_AF-A0A918GMW7-F1
#
_entry.id   AF-A0A918GMW7-F1
#
_cell.length_a   1.000
_cell.length_b   1.000
_cell.length_c   1.000
_cell.angle_alpha   90.00
_cell.angle_beta   90.00
_cell.angle_gamma   90.00
#
_symmetry.space_group_name_H-M   'P 1'
#
loop_
_entity.id
_entity.type
_entity.pdbx_description
1 polymer ?
#
loop_
_entity_poly.entity_id
_entity_poly.type
_entity_poly.pdbx_seq_one_letter_code
_entity_poly.pdbx_strand_id
1 'polypeptide(L)'
;MINGFAGTESAAAEALEVVLDTLVRRVLDGDAVSVTEFGRLQAVHTPARRARNPQTGERVLVPAGRRIVFRPGTAFTAMARGERPSLRPGAAPCARVRRARNAQPASRDHK
;
A
#
# COMPACT_ATOMS: atom_id res chain seq x y z
N MET A 1 -15.15 -26.60 16.59
CA MET A 1 -13.68 -26.79 16.66
C MET A 1 -13.12 -26.28 15.35
N ILE A 2 -12.45 -25.13 15.36
CA ILE A 2 -11.73 -24.61 14.19
C ILE A 2 -10.26 -24.91 14.42
N ASN A 3 -9.72 -25.96 13.80
CA ASN A 3 -8.27 -26.19 13.72
C ASN A 3 -7.99 -27.25 12.66
N GLY A 4 -7.12 -26.92 11.70
CA GLY A 4 -6.46 -27.91 10.86
C GLY A 4 -6.55 -27.67 9.36
N PHE A 5 -5.97 -26.57 8.85
CA PHE A 5 -5.53 -26.55 7.46
C PHE A 5 -4.22 -27.35 7.38
N ALA A 6 -4.32 -28.67 7.53
CA ALA A 6 -3.22 -29.59 7.23
C ALA A 6 -3.26 -29.88 5.73
N GLY A 7 -3.05 -28.84 4.92
CA GLY A 7 -2.67 -29.04 3.53
C GLY A 7 -1.26 -29.63 3.52
N THR A 8 -1.03 -30.65 2.71
CA THR A 8 0.33 -31.08 2.36
C THR A 8 1.16 -29.85 1.95
N GLU A 9 2.48 -29.85 2.13
CA GLU A 9 3.33 -28.68 1.81
C GLU A 9 3.08 -28.16 0.39
N SER A 10 2.75 -29.07 -0.54
CA SER A 10 2.31 -28.76 -1.90
C SER A 10 1.02 -27.93 -1.95
N ALA A 11 -0.03 -28.33 -1.21
CA ALA A 11 -1.30 -27.61 -1.19
C ALA A 11 -1.17 -26.21 -0.56
N ALA A 12 -0.27 -26.05 0.41
CA ALA A 12 0.03 -24.74 0.99
C ALA A 12 0.76 -23.83 -0.01
N ALA A 13 1.70 -24.38 -0.78
CA ALA A 13 2.42 -23.64 -1.82
C ALA A 13 1.48 -23.18 -2.96
N GLU A 14 0.61 -24.08 -3.44
CA GLU A 14 -0.38 -23.75 -4.47
C GLU A 14 -1.36 -22.68 -4.00
N ALA A 15 -1.86 -22.78 -2.77
CA ALA A 15 -2.76 -21.78 -2.20
C ALA A 15 -2.09 -20.41 -2.10
N LEU A 16 -0.80 -20.36 -1.71
CA LEU A 16 -0.04 -19.11 -1.65
C LEU A 16 0.13 -18.49 -3.04
N GLU A 17 0.47 -19.29 -4.04
CA GLU A 17 0.65 -18.82 -5.42
C GLU A 17 -0.64 -18.18 -5.96
N VAL A 18 -1.79 -18.81 -5.74
CA VAL A 18 -3.10 -18.27 -6.14
C VAL A 18 -3.40 -16.94 -5.43
N VAL A 19 -3.07 -16.83 -4.14
CA VAL A 19 -3.25 -15.57 -3.40
C VAL A 19 -2.35 -14.48 -3.97
N LEU A 20 -1.08 -14.78 -4.25
CA LEU A 20 -0.13 -13.84 -4.82
C LEU A 20 -0.55 -13.37 -6.21
N ASP A 21 -0.97 -14.27 -7.09
CA ASP A 21 -1.48 -13.93 -8.42
C ASP A 21 -2.74 -13.04 -8.32
N THR A 22 -3.67 -13.38 -7.42
CA THR A 22 -4.87 -12.57 -7.18
C THR A 22 -4.52 -11.16 -6.70
N LEU A 23 -3.53 -11.02 -5.81
CA LEU A 23 -3.04 -9.73 -5.33
C LEU A 23 -2.45 -8.90 -6.47
N VAL A 24 -1.63 -9.51 -7.32
CA VAL A 24 -1.02 -8.83 -8.48
C VAL A 24 -2.09 -8.29 -9.41
N ARG A 25 -3.08 -9.12 -9.79
CA ARG A 25 -4.17 -8.70 -10.68
C ARG A 25 -4.95 -7.51 -10.13
N ARG A 26 -5.39 -7.59 -8.86
CA ARG A 26 -6.10 -6.50 -8.17
C ARG A 26 -5.32 -5.20 -8.16
N VAL A 27 -4.02 -5.27 -7.84
CA VAL A 27 -3.16 -4.10 -7.78
C VAL A 27 -2.91 -3.49 -9.17
N LEU A 28 -2.86 -4.31 -10.23
CA LEU A 28 -2.78 -3.85 -11.61
C LEU A 28 -4.09 -3.21 -12.10
N ASP A 29 -5.25 -3.63 -11.58
CA ASP A 29 -6.54 -3.03 -11.94
C ASP A 29 -6.72 -1.64 -11.31
N GLY A 30 -6.15 -1.40 -10.13
CA GLY A 30 -6.30 -0.11 -9.41
C GLY A 30 -6.69 -0.28 -7.97
N ASP A 31 -7.06 -1.50 -7.60
CA ASP A 31 -7.51 -1.81 -6.27
C ASP A 31 -6.35 -1.76 -5.28
N ALA A 32 -6.65 -1.20 -4.12
CA ALA A 32 -5.72 -1.20 -3.02
C ALA A 32 -6.04 -2.36 -2.10
N VAL A 33 -5.11 -3.31 -1.99
CA VAL A 33 -5.28 -4.47 -1.12
C VAL A 33 -4.64 -4.20 0.23
N SER A 34 -5.42 -4.35 1.31
CA SER A 34 -4.96 -4.16 2.68
C SER A 34 -4.97 -5.50 3.40
N VAL A 35 -3.84 -5.87 3.98
CA VAL A 35 -3.67 -7.06 4.82
C VAL A 35 -3.39 -6.57 6.23
N THR A 36 -4.30 -6.89 7.17
CA THR A 36 -4.22 -6.49 8.58
C THR A 36 -2.87 -6.87 9.18
N GLU A 37 -2.28 -5.99 9.99
CA GLU A 37 -0.92 -6.09 10.56
C GLU A 37 0.26 -6.11 9.57
N PHE A 38 0.08 -6.52 8.31
CA PHE A 38 1.14 -6.59 7.29
C PHE A 38 1.33 -5.26 6.56
N GLY A 39 0.26 -4.71 5.97
CA GLY A 39 0.34 -3.45 5.22
C GLY A 39 -0.65 -3.35 4.07
N ARG A 40 -0.44 -2.36 3.19
CA ARG A 40 -1.28 -2.06 2.04
C ARG A 40 -0.46 -1.98 0.76
N LEU A 41 -0.88 -2.72 -0.25
CA LEU A 41 -0.38 -2.63 -1.62
C LEU A 41 -1.31 -1.74 -2.43
N GLN A 42 -0.74 -0.80 -3.17
CA GLN A 42 -1.54 0.06 -4.04
C GLN A 42 -0.74 0.53 -5.26
N ALA A 43 -1.46 0.69 -6.37
CA ALA A 43 -0.97 1.47 -7.48
C ALA A 43 -1.02 2.97 -7.17
N VAL A 44 0.05 3.67 -7.54
CA VAL A 44 0.14 5.12 -7.46
C VAL A 44 0.43 5.66 -8.85
N HIS A 45 -0.46 6.53 -9.32
CA HIS A 45 -0.23 7.29 -10.54
C HIS A 45 0.88 8.32 -10.31
N THR A 46 1.83 8.36 -11.23
CA THR A 46 2.93 9.31 -11.23
C THR A 46 2.71 10.28 -12.38
N PRO A 47 2.55 11.59 -12.11
CA PRO A 47 2.28 12.56 -13.17
C PRO A 47 3.48 12.71 -14.10
N ALA A 48 3.19 13.07 -15.35
CA ALA A 48 4.21 13.46 -16.31
C ALA A 48 4.97 14.67 -15.77
N ARG A 49 6.30 14.63 -15.84
CA ARG A 49 7.16 15.73 -15.38
C ARG A 49 8.37 15.88 -16.27
N ARG A 50 8.94 17.07 -16.30
CA ARG A 50 10.22 17.31 -16.99
C ARG A 50 11.35 16.93 -16.04
N ALA A 51 12.21 16.01 -16.47
CA ALA A 51 13.45 15.65 -15.77
C ALA A 51 14.66 16.02 -16.62
N ARG A 52 15.81 16.19 -15.97
CA ARG A 52 17.07 16.46 -16.66
C ARG A 52 17.81 15.14 -16.85
N ASN A 53 18.26 14.85 -18.06
CA ASN A 53 19.10 13.67 -18.30
C ASN A 53 20.47 13.91 -17.62
N PRO A 54 20.90 13.05 -16.67
CA PRO A 54 22.19 13.23 -15.99
C PRO A 54 23.39 13.16 -16.94
N GLN A 55 23.26 12.52 -18.10
CA GLN A 55 24.36 12.35 -19.06
C GLN A 55 24.49 13.52 -20.05
N THR A 56 23.39 14.16 -20.44
CA THR A 56 23.38 15.21 -21.49
C THR A 56 22.92 16.59 -21.01
N GLY A 57 22.31 16.67 -19.82
CA GLY A 57 21.80 17.94 -19.29
C GLY A 57 20.54 18.46 -19.97
N GLU A 58 20.00 17.76 -20.97
CA GLU A 58 18.78 18.15 -21.67
C GLU A 58 17.52 17.90 -20.82
N ARG A 59 16.48 18.69 -21.07
CA ARG A 59 15.18 18.55 -20.39
C ARG A 59 14.32 17.54 -21.17
N VAL A 60 14.20 16.33 -20.63
CA VAL A 60 13.40 15.25 -21.21
C VAL A 60 12.04 15.16 -20.51
N LEU A 61 10.99 14.89 -21.28
CA LEU A 61 9.67 14.61 -20.72
C LEU A 61 9.64 13.17 -20.19
N VAL A 62 9.43 13.02 -18.88
CA VAL A 62 9.12 11.73 -18.26
C VAL A 62 7.62 11.53 -18.38
N PRO A 63 7.15 10.51 -19.13
CA PRO A 63 5.72 10.27 -19.31
C PRO A 63 5.05 9.93 -17.98
N ALA A 64 3.73 10.12 -17.94
CA ALA A 64 2.95 9.66 -16.81
C ALA A 64 3.06 8.14 -16.68
N GLY A 65 3.21 7.66 -15.46
CA GLY A 65 3.48 6.26 -15.19
C GLY A 65 2.66 5.74 -14.03
N ARG A 66 2.70 4.43 -13.84
CA ARG A 66 2.07 3.76 -12.70
C ARG A 66 3.15 2.99 -11.97
N ARG A 67 3.26 3.24 -10.67
CA ARG A 67 4.18 2.48 -9.80
C ARG A 67 3.38 1.79 -8.71
N ILE A 68 3.82 0.61 -8.32
CA ILE A 68 3.25 -0.10 -7.18
C ILE A 68 4.01 0.31 -5.93
N VAL A 69 3.28 0.63 -4.87
CA VAL A 69 3.84 1.04 -3.57
C VAL A 69 3.29 0.13 -2.49
N PHE A 70 4.17 -0.49 -1.73
CA PHE A 70 3.84 -1.16 -0.48
C PHE A 70 3.99 -0.18 0.68
N ARG A 71 2.95 -0.05 1.50
CA ARG A 71 3.00 0.67 2.77
C ARG A 71 2.89 -0.31 3.93
N PRO A 72 3.95 -0.50 4.73
CA PRO A 72 3.91 -1.44 5.85
C PRO A 72 2.91 -0.99 6.91
N GLY A 73 2.27 -1.97 7.56
CA GLY A 73 1.41 -1.75 8.72
C GLY A 73 2.19 -1.28 9.94
N THR A 74 1.46 -0.79 10.95
CA THR A 74 2.05 -0.36 12.23
C THR A 74 2.75 -1.51 12.94
N ALA A 75 2.12 -2.69 12.98
CA ALA A 75 2.73 -3.87 13.58
C ALA A 75 3.94 -4.37 12.81
N PHE A 76 3.88 -4.41 11.47
CA PHE A 76 5.05 -4.78 10.66
C PHE A 76 6.25 -3.86 10.93
N THR A 77 6.01 -2.55 11.05
CA THR A 77 7.06 -1.58 11.37
C THR A 77 7.57 -1.74 12.80
N ALA A 78 6.70 -2.02 13.77
CA ALA A 78 7.07 -2.27 15.16
C ALA A 78 7.94 -3.54 15.29
N MET A 79 7.57 -4.62 14.59
CA MET A 79 8.36 -5.86 14.51
C MET A 79 9.74 -5.64 13.89
N ALA A 80 9.83 -4.83 12.82
CA ALA A 80 11.11 -4.48 12.22
C ALA A 80 12.03 -3.69 13.18
N ARG A 81 11.45 -3.01 14.17
CA ARG A 81 12.19 -2.29 15.23
C ARG A 81 12.49 -3.16 16.46
N GLY A 82 12.06 -4.42 16.46
CA GLY A 82 12.29 -5.35 17.56
C GLY A 82 11.21 -5.35 18.65
N GLU A 83 10.14 -4.57 18.50
CA GLU A 83 8.98 -4.66 19.37
C GLU A 83 8.19 -5.91 18.99
N ARG A 84 7.83 -6.77 19.96
CA ARG A 84 6.97 -7.94 19.75
C ARG A 84 5.52 -7.59 20.14
N PRO A 85 4.74 -6.94 19.26
CA PRO A 85 3.31 -6.84 19.50
C PRO A 85 2.74 -8.25 19.52
N SER A 86 1.95 -8.56 20.55
CA SER A 86 1.31 -9.87 20.66
C SER A 86 0.36 -10.08 19.47
N LEU A 87 0.71 -11.03 18.58
CA LEU A 87 -0.03 -11.38 17.36
C LEU A 87 -1.35 -12.12 17.66
N ARG A 88 -2.15 -11.64 18.62
CA ARG A 88 -3.49 -12.19 18.82
C ARG A 88 -4.40 -11.66 17.71
N PRO A 89 -5.07 -12.54 16.94
CA PRO A 89 -6.08 -12.09 16.00
C PRO A 89 -7.23 -11.47 16.79
N GLY A 90 -7.40 -10.14 16.70
CA GLY A 90 -8.51 -9.45 17.36
C GLY A 90 -8.28 -8.01 17.83
N ALA A 91 -7.09 -7.42 17.73
CA ALA A 91 -6.86 -6.06 18.22
C ALA A 91 -6.23 -5.14 17.17
N ALA A 92 -6.97 -4.81 16.12
CA ALA A 92 -6.68 -3.63 15.33
C ALA A 92 -7.37 -2.42 15.99
N PRO A 93 -6.65 -1.33 16.35
CA PRO A 93 -7.29 -0.03 16.48
C PRO A 93 -7.70 0.43 15.09
N CYS A 94 -8.91 0.04 14.69
CA CYS A 94 -9.53 0.56 13.48
C CYS A 94 -9.77 2.06 13.67
N ALA A 95 -9.29 2.84 12.69
CA ALA A 95 -9.57 4.26 12.49
C ALA A 95 -9.07 5.26 13.55
N ARG A 96 -7.91 5.86 13.25
CA ARG A 96 -7.78 7.32 13.36
C ARG A 96 -7.71 7.89 11.96
N VAL A 97 -8.87 7.97 11.32
CA VAL A 97 -9.06 8.88 10.18
C VAL A 97 -8.67 10.27 10.68
N ARG A 98 -7.48 10.74 10.29
CA ARG A 98 -7.14 12.16 10.47
C ARG A 98 -8.19 12.90 9.66
N ARG A 99 -9.12 13.58 10.36
CA ARG A 99 -10.02 14.57 9.75
C ARG A 99 -9.21 15.38 8.75
N ALA A 100 -9.60 15.33 7.48
CA ALA A 100 -9.13 16.27 6.49
C ALA A 100 -9.46 17.67 7.00
N ARG A 101 -8.48 18.34 7.61
CA ARG A 101 -8.50 19.80 7.70
C ARG A 101 -7.97 20.28 6.37
N ASN A 102 -8.84 20.43 5.39
CA ASN A 102 -8.64 21.48 4.40
C ASN A 102 -9.94 21.85 3.69
N ALA A 103 -10.50 22.98 4.13
CA ALA A 103 -11.37 23.81 3.33
C ALA A 103 -11.17 25.25 3.85
N GLN A 104 -10.13 25.92 3.36
CA GLN A 104 -10.08 27.37 3.38
C GLN A 104 -10.69 27.82 2.05
N PRO A 105 -11.93 28.33 1.98
CA PRO A 105 -12.39 29.04 0.81
C PRO A 105 -11.84 30.47 0.81
N ALA A 106 -11.53 30.90 -0.40
CA ALA A 106 -10.92 32.16 -0.77
C ALA A 106 -11.70 33.40 -0.32
N SER A 107 -10.93 34.47 -0.16
CA SER A 107 -11.28 35.90 -0.11
C SER A 107 -12.70 36.28 -0.57
N ARG A 108 -13.44 36.95 0.32
CA ARG A 108 -14.48 37.91 -0.08
C ARG A 108 -13.80 39.26 -0.29
N ASP A 109 -13.64 39.64 -1.56
CA ASP A 109 -13.52 41.04 -1.96
C ASP A 109 -14.73 41.81 -1.44
N HIS A 110 -14.51 42.83 -0.61
CA HIS A 110 -15.44 43.91 -0.29
C HIS A 110 -14.62 45.15 0.14
N LYS A 111 -14.31 46.03 -0.81
CA LYS A 111 -14.68 47.46 -0.87
C LYS A 111 -13.81 48.20 -1.88
#